data_AF-A0A4X2KSC7-F1
#
_entry.id   AF-A0A4X2KSC7-F1
#
_cell.length_a   1.000
_cell.length_b   1.000
_cell.length_c   1.000
_cell.angle_alpha   90.00
_cell.angle_beta   90.00
_cell.angle_gamma   90.00
#
_symmetry.space_group_name_H-M   'P 1'
#
loop_
_entity.id
_entity.type
_entity.pdbx_description
1 polymer ?
#
loop_
_entity_poly.entity_id
_entity_poly.type
_entity_poly.pdbx_seq_one_letter_code
_entity_poly.pdbx_strand_id
1 'polypeptide(L)'
;MGNITKQVGRKMTFSVSLLNVLKDKAFLSAILEKKAEDGLQLYALEGEVYLPDILGFHAIGLLQQRGSLWTNALRIKYGLLGEAKHLQQECNAGQKLKVENRLEVYKLDLGHEFHCTQVPTYNHKVQLQHEESVSRLHSMLEVSYGKHWDEINNKKKLRISQTFKNDSGPSLSNYFMEFLLQVPERQVDYRTQLQHSSFSQGHVESSTHLKVQYNGRLPFMAGLQWKDMSRGLQWKWEGALNLDTPWLLLSLAHRLHQPHRAVYQATWELTTGKALSIKNLVVELSCKDKLQDKEGKIHIYTPTTTYLRASTLITWDQSVLRSQGELVTTWSPLVQIKVHLENHWDKKLFHCWLKGPRQGLNLTSAYKHTEQPRKTTVLIMALWTDSKSQPIGLHLEGQLEELKRESLLYQKRGTLQLRHPLKLPIPKSLLLQETFTVDKNQKYYMLETKVLVNGLEECLQTLTLGYQADCPYICVTLTHPYNSKVIPKSIDTCLLTKIRQSGNQEVEAALKVNQKDILHLKGRHRNRSMEGNFRHDVNLDLTHSTQLRIPQALGLHGEIFFTQHPEGEFDCGVALQAAISQKVTSQFLLQLNGSKSHFGFFSQLRHPAR
;
A
#
# COMPACT_ATOMS: atom_id res chain seq x y z
N MET A 1 -17.20 85.63 -38.95
CA MET A 1 -15.81 86.15 -38.90
C MET A 1 -14.96 85.21 -38.07
N GLY A 2 -13.76 84.85 -38.56
CA GLY A 2 -12.77 84.06 -37.82
C GLY A 2 -11.47 84.85 -37.67
N ASN A 3 -10.88 84.85 -36.47
CA ASN A 3 -9.63 85.52 -36.15
C ASN A 3 -8.71 84.57 -35.39
N ILE A 4 -7.45 84.48 -35.81
CA ILE A 4 -6.39 83.72 -35.14
C ILE A 4 -5.25 84.69 -34.85
N THR A 5 -4.93 84.87 -33.57
CA THR A 5 -3.77 85.66 -33.15
C THR A 5 -2.77 84.78 -32.40
N LYS A 6 -1.49 84.88 -32.76
CA LYS A 6 -0.40 84.10 -32.17
C LYS A 6 0.68 85.04 -31.66
N GLN A 7 0.84 85.10 -30.35
CA GLN A 7 1.98 85.72 -29.69
C GLN A 7 3.05 84.65 -29.47
N VAL A 8 4.17 84.78 -30.17
CA VAL A 8 5.25 83.78 -30.21
C VAL A 8 5.65 83.34 -28.80
N GLY A 9 5.49 82.05 -28.51
CA GLY A 9 5.93 81.40 -27.26
C GLY A 9 5.10 81.64 -26.00
N ARG A 10 4.04 82.48 -26.03
CA ARG A 10 3.30 82.88 -24.82
C ARG A 10 1.77 82.70 -24.87
N LYS A 11 1.10 83.12 -25.95
CA LYS A 11 -0.37 83.11 -26.02
C LYS A 11 -0.86 82.92 -27.45
N MET A 12 -1.82 82.02 -27.65
CA MET A 12 -2.51 81.82 -28.91
C MET A 12 -4.01 81.95 -28.66
N THR A 13 -4.70 82.74 -29.48
CA THR A 13 -6.16 82.85 -29.40
C THR A 13 -6.76 82.56 -30.76
N PHE A 14 -7.86 81.83 -30.74
CA PHE A 14 -8.68 81.47 -31.86
C PHE A 14 -10.11 81.90 -31.53
N SER A 15 -10.79 82.58 -32.44
CA SER A 15 -12.21 82.91 -32.27
C SER A 15 -12.92 82.90 -33.60
N VAL A 16 -14.10 82.31 -33.64
CA VAL A 16 -15.00 82.27 -34.79
C VAL A 16 -16.38 82.64 -34.29
N SER A 17 -17.04 83.56 -34.98
CA SER A 17 -18.42 83.94 -34.68
C SER A 17 -19.27 84.05 -35.94
N LEU A 18 -20.53 83.63 -35.81
CA LEU A 18 -21.58 83.70 -36.81
C LEU A 18 -22.71 84.56 -36.25
N LEU A 19 -23.19 85.51 -37.05
CA LEU A 19 -24.27 86.41 -36.68
C LEU A 19 -25.61 85.86 -37.21
N ASN A 20 -26.72 86.21 -36.56
CA ASN A 20 -28.09 85.81 -36.92
C ASN A 20 -28.36 84.28 -36.90
N VAL A 21 -27.69 83.53 -36.04
CA VAL A 21 -28.03 82.11 -35.80
C VAL A 21 -29.14 82.09 -34.75
N LEU A 22 -30.37 81.74 -35.15
CA LEU A 22 -31.55 81.70 -34.25
C LEU A 22 -31.78 83.00 -33.46
N LYS A 23 -31.64 84.16 -34.11
CA LYS A 23 -31.82 85.51 -33.52
C LYS A 23 -30.77 85.95 -32.50
N ASP A 24 -29.70 85.18 -32.27
CA ASP A 24 -28.56 85.58 -31.43
C ASP A 24 -27.21 85.26 -32.14
N LYS A 25 -26.09 85.53 -31.46
CA LYS A 25 -24.73 85.30 -31.94
C LYS A 25 -24.25 83.91 -31.54
N ALA A 26 -23.85 83.09 -32.51
CA ALA A 26 -23.11 81.85 -32.24
C ALA A 26 -21.60 82.14 -32.25
N PHE A 27 -20.86 81.58 -31.29
CA PHE A 27 -19.41 81.75 -31.25
C PHE A 27 -18.68 80.54 -30.68
N LEU A 28 -17.43 80.38 -31.13
CA LEU A 28 -16.44 79.43 -30.66
C LEU A 28 -15.15 80.21 -30.43
N SER A 29 -14.60 80.16 -29.23
CA SER A 29 -13.29 80.73 -28.90
C SER A 29 -12.43 79.74 -28.15
N ALA A 30 -11.13 79.75 -28.42
CA ALA A 30 -10.13 78.99 -27.69
C ALA A 30 -8.89 79.85 -27.42
N ILE A 31 -8.39 79.82 -26.20
CA ILE A 31 -7.22 80.55 -25.74
C ILE A 31 -6.26 79.53 -25.15
N LEU A 32 -5.05 79.45 -25.70
CA LEU A 32 -3.95 78.69 -25.14
C LEU A 32 -2.88 79.66 -24.62
N GLU A 33 -2.59 79.60 -23.33
CA GLU A 33 -1.60 80.45 -22.68
C GLU A 33 -0.51 79.59 -22.03
N LYS A 34 0.75 79.97 -22.24
CA LYS A 34 1.94 79.38 -21.63
C LYS A 34 2.64 80.44 -20.78
N LYS A 35 2.75 80.20 -19.48
CA LYS A 35 3.51 81.03 -18.53
C LYS A 35 4.66 80.23 -17.92
N ALA A 36 5.81 80.88 -17.78
CA ALA A 36 6.98 80.34 -17.11
C ALA A 36 7.56 81.41 -16.17
N GLU A 37 7.43 81.20 -14.85
CA GLU A 37 7.90 82.11 -13.80
C GLU A 37 8.55 81.28 -12.69
N ASP A 38 9.76 81.63 -12.23
CA ASP A 38 10.45 81.05 -11.07
C ASP A 38 10.34 79.52 -10.89
N GLY A 39 10.68 78.76 -11.94
CA GLY A 39 10.68 77.29 -11.93
C GLY A 39 9.29 76.64 -12.00
N LEU A 40 8.24 77.43 -12.21
CA LEU A 40 6.87 76.99 -12.49
C LEU A 40 6.60 77.02 -14.00
N GLN A 41 6.15 75.91 -14.58
CA GLN A 41 5.58 75.89 -15.93
C GLN A 41 4.06 75.76 -15.83
N LEU A 42 3.33 76.67 -16.46
CA LEU A 42 1.87 76.69 -16.47
C LEU A 42 1.36 76.77 -17.91
N TYR A 43 0.45 75.85 -18.25
CA TYR A 43 -0.28 75.81 -19.51
C TYR A 43 -1.77 75.94 -19.18
N ALA A 44 -2.43 76.96 -19.70
CA ALA A 44 -3.86 77.17 -19.57
C ALA A 44 -4.52 77.06 -20.95
N LEU A 45 -5.55 76.24 -21.06
CA LEU A 45 -6.40 76.12 -22.23
C LEU A 45 -7.83 76.49 -21.83
N GLU A 46 -8.35 77.55 -22.40
CA GLU A 46 -9.73 77.99 -22.17
C GLU A 46 -10.48 77.91 -23.50
N GLY A 47 -11.64 77.27 -23.51
CA GLY A 47 -12.49 77.11 -24.68
C GLY A 47 -13.93 77.46 -24.34
N GLU A 48 -14.57 78.26 -25.18
CA GLU A 48 -15.96 78.66 -25.02
C GLU A 48 -16.71 78.44 -26.33
N VAL A 49 -17.90 77.84 -26.23
CA VAL A 49 -18.80 77.58 -27.35
C VAL A 49 -20.21 77.99 -26.92
N TYR A 50 -20.85 78.80 -27.75
CA TYR A 50 -22.24 79.15 -27.55
C TYR A 50 -22.99 79.00 -28.88
N LEU A 51 -24.01 78.14 -28.85
CA LEU A 51 -25.01 77.93 -29.87
C LEU A 51 -26.36 78.32 -29.27
N PRO A 52 -26.99 79.41 -29.76
CA PRO A 52 -28.25 79.92 -29.21
C PRO A 52 -29.32 78.81 -29.12
N ASP A 53 -30.02 78.77 -27.99
CA ASP A 53 -31.10 77.81 -27.66
C ASP A 53 -30.75 76.31 -27.75
N ILE A 54 -29.47 75.94 -27.94
CA ILE A 54 -29.03 74.55 -28.12
C ILE A 54 -27.97 74.17 -27.07
N LEU A 55 -26.84 74.90 -27.02
CA LEU A 55 -25.69 74.53 -26.22
C LEU A 55 -24.88 75.76 -25.80
N GLY A 56 -24.68 75.92 -24.50
CA GLY A 56 -23.59 76.72 -23.94
C GLY A 56 -22.55 75.80 -23.34
N PHE A 57 -21.27 76.05 -23.61
CA PHE A 57 -20.17 75.26 -23.11
C PHE A 57 -18.96 76.15 -22.84
N HIS A 58 -18.34 75.98 -21.69
CA HIS A 58 -17.15 76.69 -21.29
C HIS A 58 -16.23 75.73 -20.54
N ALA A 59 -15.03 75.48 -21.07
CA ALA A 59 -14.05 74.58 -20.49
C ALA A 59 -12.74 75.30 -20.23
N ILE A 60 -12.22 75.15 -19.03
CA ILE A 60 -10.90 75.62 -18.62
C ILE A 60 -10.09 74.42 -18.19
N GLY A 61 -8.98 74.16 -18.88
CA GLY A 61 -7.95 73.20 -18.51
C GLY A 61 -6.68 73.93 -18.06
N LEU A 62 -6.16 73.57 -16.89
CA LEU A 62 -4.93 74.09 -16.31
C LEU A 62 -3.97 72.94 -16.06
N LEU A 63 -2.78 73.00 -16.64
CA LEU A 63 -1.69 72.08 -16.38
C LEU A 63 -0.52 72.87 -15.78
N GLN A 64 -0.13 72.51 -14.57
CA GLN A 64 0.92 73.18 -13.81
C GLN A 64 1.97 72.18 -13.36
N GLN A 65 3.24 72.51 -13.60
CA GLN A 65 4.40 71.74 -13.17
C GLN A 65 5.30 72.60 -12.27
N ARG A 66 5.57 72.13 -11.05
CA ARG A 66 6.50 72.75 -10.09
C ARG A 66 7.47 71.71 -9.57
N GLY A 67 8.70 71.70 -10.10
CA GLY A 67 9.69 70.66 -9.77
C GLY A 67 9.13 69.27 -10.09
N SER A 68 8.94 68.44 -9.06
CA SER A 68 8.40 67.09 -9.18
C SER A 68 6.88 66.96 -8.96
N LEU A 69 6.20 68.08 -8.71
CA LEU A 69 4.74 68.15 -8.57
C LEU A 69 4.10 68.54 -9.90
N TRP A 70 3.15 67.73 -10.35
CA TRP A 70 2.27 67.98 -11.48
C TRP A 70 0.83 68.11 -10.97
N THR A 71 0.14 69.15 -11.42
CA THR A 71 -1.27 69.36 -11.12
C THR A 71 -2.03 69.66 -12.41
N ASN A 72 -3.15 68.98 -12.60
CA ASN A 72 -4.08 69.21 -13.70
C ASN A 72 -5.45 69.54 -13.10
N ALA A 73 -6.09 70.58 -13.59
CA ALA A 73 -7.45 70.93 -13.24
C ALA A 73 -8.25 71.20 -14.51
N LEU A 74 -9.39 70.54 -14.66
CA LEU A 74 -10.34 70.74 -15.74
C LEU A 74 -11.68 71.15 -15.14
N ARG A 75 -12.18 72.32 -15.53
CA ARG A 75 -13.50 72.82 -15.16
C ARG A 75 -14.32 72.97 -16.42
N ILE A 76 -15.43 72.26 -16.50
CA ILE A 76 -16.38 72.31 -17.60
C ILE A 76 -17.69 72.83 -17.05
N LYS A 77 -18.18 73.92 -17.62
CA LYS A 77 -19.53 74.43 -17.41
C LYS A 77 -20.32 74.26 -18.69
N TYR A 78 -21.56 73.83 -18.59
CA TYR A 78 -22.43 73.69 -19.74
C TYR A 78 -23.90 73.97 -19.41
N GLY A 79 -24.66 74.33 -20.44
CA GLY A 79 -26.11 74.46 -20.42
C GLY A 79 -26.67 73.90 -21.72
N LEU A 80 -27.77 73.18 -21.63
CA LEU A 80 -28.45 72.61 -22.79
C LEU A 80 -29.79 73.32 -22.99
N LEU A 81 -30.18 73.47 -24.25
CA LEU A 81 -31.48 74.02 -24.64
C LEU A 81 -31.73 75.42 -24.04
N GLY A 82 -32.90 75.66 -23.46
CA GLY A 82 -33.31 76.96 -22.87
C GLY A 82 -32.41 77.47 -21.73
N GLU A 83 -31.48 76.65 -21.22
CA GLU A 83 -30.49 77.06 -20.22
C GLU A 83 -29.08 77.31 -20.79
N ALA A 84 -28.92 77.26 -22.13
CA ALA A 84 -27.64 77.44 -22.81
C ALA A 84 -26.91 78.74 -22.40
N LYS A 85 -27.66 79.79 -22.03
CA LYS A 85 -27.11 81.09 -21.63
C LYS A 85 -26.66 81.17 -20.17
N HIS A 86 -27.16 80.30 -19.29
CA HIS A 86 -26.97 80.40 -17.84
C HIS A 86 -25.94 79.40 -17.27
N LEU A 87 -25.39 78.49 -18.08
CA LEU A 87 -24.31 77.53 -17.74
C LEU A 87 -24.45 76.92 -16.33
N GLN A 88 -25.64 76.41 -16.00
CA GLN A 88 -25.96 75.96 -14.64
C GLN A 88 -25.25 74.66 -14.24
N GLN A 89 -24.78 73.86 -15.21
CA GLN A 89 -24.15 72.57 -14.96
C GLN A 89 -22.65 72.68 -14.92
N GLU A 90 -22.03 72.06 -13.92
CA GLU A 90 -20.59 72.14 -13.69
C GLU A 90 -20.01 70.76 -13.39
N CYS A 91 -18.91 70.44 -14.08
CA CYS A 91 -18.09 69.27 -13.85
C CYS A 91 -16.62 69.69 -13.68
N ASN A 92 -16.03 69.28 -12.56
CA ASN A 92 -14.66 69.58 -12.19
C ASN A 92 -13.87 68.27 -12.06
N ALA A 93 -12.70 68.21 -12.68
CA ALA A 93 -11.75 67.12 -12.54
C ALA A 93 -10.40 67.68 -12.11
N GLY A 94 -9.92 67.27 -10.95
CA GLY A 94 -8.60 67.60 -10.44
C GLY A 94 -7.71 66.37 -10.41
N GLN A 95 -6.44 66.54 -10.76
CA GLN A 95 -5.41 65.53 -10.60
C GLN A 95 -4.16 66.16 -10.02
N LYS A 96 -3.54 65.48 -9.06
CA LYS A 96 -2.28 65.88 -8.44
C LYS A 96 -1.36 64.67 -8.45
N LEU A 97 -0.20 64.81 -9.07
CA LEU A 97 0.82 63.77 -9.15
C LEU A 97 2.11 64.33 -8.59
N LYS A 98 2.65 63.70 -7.55
CA LYS A 98 3.92 64.08 -6.94
C LYS A 98 4.84 62.87 -6.93
N VAL A 99 6.00 63.00 -7.57
CA VAL A 99 6.98 61.92 -7.67
C VAL A 99 8.28 62.37 -7.01
N GLU A 100 8.66 61.76 -5.89
CA GLU A 100 9.94 62.04 -5.26
C GLU A 100 10.87 60.84 -5.43
N ASN A 101 12.06 61.10 -5.96
CA ASN A 101 13.14 60.12 -6.02
C ASN A 101 14.38 60.74 -5.38
N ARG A 102 14.65 60.41 -4.12
CA ARG A 102 15.78 60.94 -3.35
C ARG A 102 16.35 59.83 -2.46
N LEU A 103 17.68 59.69 -2.46
CA LEU A 103 18.41 58.82 -1.52
C LEU A 103 17.83 57.39 -1.46
N GLU A 104 17.60 56.77 -2.62
CA GLU A 104 17.09 55.39 -2.75
C GLU A 104 15.68 55.16 -2.19
N VAL A 105 14.90 56.23 -1.97
CA VAL A 105 13.48 56.17 -1.63
C VAL A 105 12.67 56.75 -2.78
N TYR A 106 11.77 55.94 -3.31
CA TYR A 106 10.78 56.33 -4.31
C TYR A 106 9.44 56.60 -3.62
N LYS A 107 8.87 57.79 -3.83
CA LYS A 107 7.53 58.16 -3.34
C LYS A 107 6.67 58.64 -4.48
N LEU A 108 5.46 58.11 -4.56
CA LEU A 108 4.43 58.47 -5.52
C LEU A 108 3.15 58.80 -4.76
N ASP A 109 2.73 60.06 -4.82
CA ASP A 109 1.41 60.49 -4.37
C ASP A 109 0.58 60.90 -5.59
N LEU A 110 -0.51 60.18 -5.83
CA LEU A 110 -1.49 60.49 -6.86
C LEU A 110 -2.84 60.77 -6.20
N GLY A 111 -3.36 61.98 -6.42
CA GLY A 111 -4.72 62.37 -6.07
C GLY A 111 -5.52 62.61 -7.33
N HIS A 112 -6.76 62.14 -7.36
CA HIS A 112 -7.74 62.45 -8.38
C HIS A 112 -9.07 62.77 -7.71
N GLU A 113 -9.70 63.86 -8.13
CA GLU A 113 -11.01 64.29 -7.66
C GLU A 113 -11.88 64.57 -8.86
N PHE A 114 -13.12 64.10 -8.84
CA PHE A 114 -14.11 64.33 -9.88
C PHE A 114 -15.44 64.68 -9.24
N HIS A 115 -16.01 65.81 -9.65
CA HIS A 115 -17.25 66.34 -9.12
C HIS A 115 -18.11 66.91 -10.24
N CYS A 116 -19.32 66.39 -10.40
CA CYS A 116 -20.34 66.89 -11.32
C CYS A 116 -21.66 67.17 -10.57
N THR A 117 -22.31 68.29 -10.90
CA THR A 117 -23.59 68.69 -10.30
C THR A 117 -24.76 67.78 -10.69
N GLN A 118 -24.82 67.35 -11.96
CA GLN A 118 -25.95 66.56 -12.50
C GLN A 118 -25.86 65.06 -12.24
N VAL A 119 -24.66 64.52 -12.04
CA VAL A 119 -24.47 63.07 -11.90
C VAL A 119 -23.68 62.74 -10.63
N PRO A 120 -24.24 63.09 -9.44
CA PRO A 120 -23.53 62.99 -8.17
C PRO A 120 -23.15 61.56 -7.77
N THR A 121 -23.74 60.55 -8.42
CA THR A 121 -23.38 59.13 -8.25
C THR A 121 -21.99 58.77 -8.75
N TYR A 122 -21.45 59.53 -9.71
CA TYR A 122 -20.09 59.33 -10.24
C TYR A 122 -19.04 60.18 -9.54
N ASN A 123 -19.43 61.07 -8.63
CA ASN A 123 -18.47 61.89 -7.90
C ASN A 123 -17.56 60.99 -7.07
N HIS A 124 -16.27 61.25 -7.13
CA HIS A 124 -15.29 60.43 -6.44
C HIS A 124 -13.97 61.15 -6.17
N LYS A 125 -13.27 60.62 -5.17
CA LYS A 125 -11.92 60.99 -4.79
C LYS A 125 -11.08 59.74 -4.69
N VAL A 126 -10.03 59.66 -5.50
CA VAL A 126 -9.01 58.60 -5.47
C VAL A 126 -7.74 59.18 -4.89
N GLN A 127 -7.17 58.50 -3.91
CA GLN A 127 -5.85 58.78 -3.37
C GLN A 127 -5.03 57.50 -3.43
N LEU A 128 -3.91 57.56 -4.13
CA LEU A 128 -2.91 56.52 -4.20
C LEU A 128 -1.62 57.05 -3.60
N GLN A 129 -1.13 56.39 -2.56
CA GLN A 129 0.16 56.65 -1.95
C GLN A 129 1.02 55.40 -2.12
N HIS A 130 2.23 55.57 -2.60
CA HIS A 130 3.18 54.48 -2.78
C HIS A 130 4.57 54.95 -2.36
N GLU A 131 5.18 54.20 -1.45
CA GLU A 131 6.53 54.44 -0.93
C GLU A 131 7.32 53.13 -1.05
N GLU A 132 8.45 53.20 -1.74
CA GLU A 132 9.37 52.08 -1.94
C GLU A 132 10.77 52.48 -1.50
N SER A 133 11.38 51.64 -0.66
CA SER A 133 12.77 51.69 -0.23
C SER A 133 13.32 50.27 -0.09
N VAL A 134 14.63 50.14 0.11
CA VAL A 134 15.32 48.85 0.28
C VAL A 134 14.73 48.00 1.43
N SER A 135 14.23 48.65 2.49
CA SER A 135 13.69 47.98 3.69
C SER A 135 12.17 48.03 3.81
N ARG A 136 11.46 48.79 2.95
CA ARG A 136 10.03 49.02 3.11
C ARG A 136 9.33 49.27 1.78
N LEU A 137 8.21 48.60 1.58
CA LEU A 137 7.24 48.88 0.53
C LEU A 137 5.89 49.19 1.18
N HIS A 138 5.29 50.32 0.87
CA HIS A 138 3.97 50.69 1.36
C HIS A 138 3.12 51.25 0.22
N SER A 139 1.98 50.62 -0.05
CA SER A 139 1.03 51.05 -1.07
C SER A 139 -0.35 51.18 -0.45
N MET A 140 -0.99 52.34 -0.60
CA MET A 140 -2.33 52.60 -0.09
C MET A 140 -3.18 53.21 -1.20
N LEU A 141 -4.32 52.59 -1.49
CA LEU A 141 -5.35 53.10 -2.37
C LEU A 141 -6.60 53.38 -1.54
N GLU A 142 -7.07 54.62 -1.59
CA GLU A 142 -8.32 55.05 -0.98
C GLU A 142 -9.23 55.65 -2.06
N VAL A 143 -10.45 55.13 -2.17
CA VAL A 143 -11.47 55.60 -3.11
C VAL A 143 -12.73 55.93 -2.34
N SER A 144 -13.12 57.20 -2.31
CA SER A 144 -14.41 57.65 -1.79
C SER A 144 -15.31 58.03 -2.95
N TYR A 145 -16.56 57.58 -2.98
CA TYR A 145 -17.45 57.78 -4.13
C TYR A 145 -18.92 58.02 -3.74
N GLY A 146 -19.69 58.53 -4.70
CA GLY A 146 -21.12 58.83 -4.55
C GLY A 146 -21.40 60.25 -4.09
N LYS A 147 -22.66 60.50 -3.69
CA LYS A 147 -23.17 61.85 -3.43
C LYS A 147 -22.43 62.60 -2.32
N HIS A 148 -22.01 61.89 -1.28
CA HIS A 148 -21.39 62.43 -0.06
C HIS A 148 -19.89 62.09 0.00
N TRP A 149 -19.22 62.03 -1.15
CA TRP A 149 -17.83 61.57 -1.27
C TRP A 149 -16.82 62.41 -0.46
N ASP A 150 -17.15 63.66 -0.17
CA ASP A 150 -16.37 64.66 0.54
C ASP A 150 -16.66 64.70 2.05
N GLU A 151 -17.68 63.99 2.53
CA GLU A 151 -18.03 63.94 3.95
C GLU A 151 -17.17 62.95 4.74
N ILE A 152 -16.79 63.33 5.97
CA ILE A 152 -15.99 62.49 6.88
C ILE A 152 -16.70 61.15 7.21
N ASN A 153 -18.02 61.16 7.28
CA ASN A 153 -18.84 60.00 7.67
C ASN A 153 -19.29 59.14 6.47
N ASN A 154 -18.71 59.34 5.28
CA ASN A 154 -19.08 58.61 4.09
C ASN A 154 -18.79 57.10 4.23
N LYS A 155 -19.83 56.28 4.07
CA LYS A 155 -19.71 54.81 4.09
C LYS A 155 -19.28 54.23 2.74
N LYS A 156 -19.42 54.98 1.64
CA LYS A 156 -19.03 54.59 0.27
C LYS A 156 -17.55 54.88 0.04
N LYS A 157 -16.73 54.11 0.75
CA LYS A 157 -15.27 54.20 0.74
C LYS A 157 -14.67 52.81 0.57
N LEU A 158 -13.64 52.70 -0.25
CA LEU A 158 -12.81 51.51 -0.42
C LEU A 158 -11.40 51.89 -0.01
N ARG A 159 -10.83 51.16 0.95
CA ARG A 159 -9.43 51.34 1.34
C ARG A 159 -8.70 50.02 1.20
N ILE A 160 -7.66 50.01 0.39
CA ILE A 160 -6.75 48.89 0.19
C ILE A 160 -5.36 49.35 0.60
N SER A 161 -4.72 48.64 1.51
CA SER A 161 -3.37 48.97 1.96
C SER A 161 -2.53 47.71 2.00
N GLN A 162 -1.32 47.80 1.46
CA GLN A 162 -0.30 46.78 1.51
C GLN A 162 0.96 47.38 2.12
N THR A 163 1.52 46.67 3.10
CA THR A 163 2.81 47.04 3.69
C THR A 163 3.70 45.82 3.70
N PHE A 164 4.92 45.96 3.22
CA PHE A 164 5.99 44.99 3.37
C PHE A 164 7.18 45.68 4.03
N LYS A 165 7.76 45.05 5.03
CA LYS A 165 8.97 45.49 5.72
C LYS A 165 9.99 44.38 5.73
N ASN A 166 11.22 44.75 5.46
CA ASN A 166 12.39 43.90 5.48
C ASN A 166 13.39 44.48 6.48
N ASP A 167 13.34 43.96 7.71
CA ASP A 167 14.24 44.34 8.81
C ASP A 167 15.38 43.31 8.94
N SER A 168 15.84 42.76 7.81
CA SER A 168 16.89 41.74 7.78
C SER A 168 18.28 42.34 7.95
N GLY A 169 19.15 41.60 8.63
CA GLY A 169 20.57 41.86 8.78
C GLY A 169 21.42 40.60 8.55
N PRO A 170 22.74 40.64 8.80
CA PRO A 170 23.65 39.55 8.44
C PRO A 170 23.34 38.17 9.06
N SER A 171 22.77 38.14 10.27
CA SER A 171 22.46 36.91 11.01
C SER A 171 20.96 36.72 11.29
N LEU A 172 20.12 37.64 10.81
CA LEU A 172 18.69 37.67 11.08
C LEU A 172 17.94 38.06 9.81
N SER A 173 17.07 37.18 9.32
CA SER A 173 16.06 37.53 8.33
C SER A 173 14.77 37.87 9.05
N ASN A 174 14.18 39.04 8.78
CA ASN A 174 12.91 39.44 9.39
C ASN A 174 12.04 40.15 8.35
N TYR A 175 10.93 39.51 8.00
CA TYR A 175 9.96 40.00 7.03
C TYR A 175 8.60 40.17 7.69
N PHE A 176 7.97 41.30 7.42
CA PHE A 176 6.60 41.59 7.83
C PHE A 176 5.78 42.01 6.62
N MET A 177 4.65 41.35 6.41
CA MET A 177 3.68 41.70 5.38
C MET A 177 2.32 41.92 6.04
N GLU A 178 1.67 43.01 5.65
CA GLU A 178 0.31 43.33 6.05
C GLU A 178 -0.51 43.71 4.82
N PHE A 179 -1.71 43.15 4.75
CA PHE A 179 -2.73 43.52 3.79
C PHE A 179 -4.00 43.92 4.53
N LEU A 180 -4.59 45.05 4.17
CA LEU A 180 -5.79 45.60 4.76
C LEU A 180 -6.78 45.97 3.65
N LEU A 181 -8.03 45.53 3.82
CA LEU A 181 -9.14 45.83 2.94
C LEU A 181 -10.33 46.29 3.79
N GLN A 182 -10.79 47.51 3.56
CA GLN A 182 -11.94 48.09 4.24
C GLN A 182 -12.99 48.54 3.23
N VAL A 183 -14.22 48.06 3.42
CA VAL A 183 -15.41 48.44 2.65
C VAL A 183 -16.56 48.67 3.64
N PRO A 184 -16.70 49.88 4.21
CA PRO A 184 -17.65 50.17 5.27
C PRO A 184 -19.12 49.92 4.88
N GLU A 185 -19.52 50.25 3.65
CA GLU A 185 -20.88 49.97 3.13
C GLU A 185 -21.26 48.48 3.19
N ARG A 186 -20.27 47.60 3.01
CA ARG A 186 -20.45 46.13 3.06
C ARG A 186 -20.10 45.54 4.44
N GLN A 187 -19.76 46.39 5.41
CA GLN A 187 -19.25 45.98 6.73
C GLN A 187 -18.09 44.99 6.61
N VAL A 188 -17.15 45.24 5.69
CA VAL A 188 -15.95 44.42 5.52
C VAL A 188 -14.76 45.18 6.09
N ASP A 189 -14.14 44.61 7.12
CA ASP A 189 -12.86 45.02 7.67
C ASP A 189 -11.96 43.78 7.76
N TYR A 190 -11.13 43.61 6.73
CA TYR A 190 -10.25 42.46 6.57
C TYR A 190 -8.80 42.88 6.74
N ARG A 191 -8.07 42.16 7.58
CA ARG A 191 -6.64 42.38 7.83
C ARG A 191 -5.91 41.05 7.89
N THR A 192 -4.89 40.90 7.07
CA THR A 192 -4.02 39.73 7.07
C THR A 192 -2.58 40.15 7.31
N GLN A 193 -1.95 39.48 8.27
CA GLN A 193 -0.58 39.74 8.70
C GLN A 193 0.24 38.46 8.60
N LEU A 194 1.35 38.52 7.89
CA LEU A 194 2.35 37.48 7.82
C LEU A 194 3.65 38.03 8.39
N GLN A 195 4.17 37.38 9.42
CA GLN A 195 5.46 37.71 10.02
C GLN A 195 6.36 36.48 9.93
N HIS A 196 7.56 36.67 9.40
CA HIS A 196 8.58 35.63 9.32
C HIS A 196 9.87 36.17 9.93
N SER A 197 10.43 35.45 10.88
CA SER A 197 11.77 35.71 11.39
C SER A 197 12.61 34.44 11.37
N SER A 198 13.86 34.56 10.95
CA SER A 198 14.83 33.47 10.95
C SER A 198 16.17 34.00 11.45
N PHE A 199 16.68 33.40 12.51
CA PHE A 199 17.96 33.72 13.11
C PHE A 199 18.95 32.59 12.82
N SER A 200 20.16 32.93 12.36
CA SER A 200 21.22 31.96 12.07
C SER A 200 22.54 32.40 12.70
N GLN A 201 22.81 31.95 13.93
CA GLN A 201 24.11 32.14 14.60
C GLN A 201 24.41 30.94 15.51
N GLY A 202 25.26 30.03 15.02
CA GLY A 202 25.62 28.77 15.71
C GLY A 202 24.49 27.73 15.82
N HIS A 203 23.26 28.12 15.54
CA HIS A 203 22.04 27.32 15.41
C HIS A 203 21.05 28.11 14.54
N VAL A 204 20.03 27.46 13.98
CA VAL A 204 19.00 28.08 13.15
C VAL A 204 17.67 28.07 13.91
N GLU A 205 17.04 29.22 14.06
CA GLU A 205 15.70 29.33 14.65
C GLU A 205 14.81 30.16 13.72
N SER A 206 13.75 29.56 13.21
CA SER A 206 12.79 30.19 12.29
C SER A 206 11.39 30.14 12.88
N SER A 207 10.66 31.24 12.75
CA SER A 207 9.28 31.36 13.16
C SER A 207 8.48 32.10 12.09
N THR A 208 7.31 31.56 11.75
CA THR A 208 6.39 32.14 10.77
C THR A 208 4.99 32.18 11.37
N HIS A 209 4.38 33.36 11.39
CA HIS A 209 3.05 33.58 11.96
C HIS A 209 2.14 34.23 10.92
N LEU A 210 0.98 33.62 10.70
CA LEU A 210 -0.08 34.14 9.85
C LEU A 210 -1.32 34.42 10.72
N LYS A 211 -1.81 35.65 10.66
CA LYS A 211 -3.04 36.07 11.36
C LYS A 211 -3.99 36.66 10.34
N VAL A 212 -5.22 36.17 10.34
CA VAL A 212 -6.32 36.71 9.52
C VAL A 212 -7.39 37.23 10.47
N GLN A 213 -7.70 38.50 10.34
CA GLN A 213 -8.76 39.19 11.06
C GLN A 213 -9.86 39.60 10.09
N TYR A 214 -11.11 39.33 10.46
CA TYR A 214 -12.29 39.71 9.70
C TYR A 214 -13.34 40.27 10.66
N ASN A 215 -13.72 41.53 10.48
CA ASN A 215 -14.72 42.25 11.28
C ASN A 215 -14.47 42.14 12.79
N GLY A 216 -13.22 42.37 13.21
CA GLY A 216 -12.80 42.29 14.61
C GLY A 216 -12.60 40.87 15.16
N ARG A 217 -12.96 39.82 14.43
CA ARG A 217 -12.74 38.40 14.83
C ARG A 217 -11.48 37.84 14.19
N LEU A 218 -10.89 36.82 14.82
CA LEU A 218 -9.72 36.09 14.32
C LEU A 218 -10.14 34.70 13.81
N PRO A 219 -10.70 34.59 12.59
CA PRO A 219 -11.13 33.30 12.05
C PRO A 219 -9.96 32.34 11.76
N PHE A 220 -8.73 32.84 11.57
CA PHE A 220 -7.60 31.98 11.26
C PHE A 220 -6.32 32.52 11.88
N MET A 221 -5.60 31.65 12.59
CA MET A 221 -4.28 31.89 13.11
C MET A 221 -3.42 30.65 12.87
N ALA A 222 -2.25 30.81 12.26
CA ALA A 222 -1.27 29.74 12.11
C ALA A 222 0.10 30.24 12.56
N GLY A 223 0.84 29.37 13.26
CA GLY A 223 2.21 29.62 13.70
C GLY A 223 3.04 28.38 13.46
N LEU A 224 4.14 28.52 12.72
CA LEU A 224 5.16 27.49 12.52
C LEU A 224 6.44 27.97 13.18
N GLN A 225 7.02 27.14 14.04
CA GLN A 225 8.32 27.37 14.65
C GLN A 225 9.21 26.17 14.33
N TRP A 226 10.45 26.44 13.99
CA TRP A 226 11.46 25.44 13.69
C TRP A 226 12.79 25.87 14.30
N LYS A 227 13.44 24.96 15.01
CA LYS A 227 14.71 25.21 15.66
C LYS A 227 15.65 24.04 15.42
N ASP A 228 16.77 24.33 14.77
CA ASP A 228 17.84 23.39 14.51
C ASP A 228 19.07 23.75 15.36
N MET A 229 19.35 22.93 16.36
CA MET A 229 20.51 23.03 17.26
C MET A 229 21.56 21.95 16.95
N SER A 230 21.54 21.37 15.76
CA SER A 230 22.45 20.29 15.37
C SER A 230 23.90 20.77 15.33
N ARG A 231 24.82 19.92 15.79
CA ARG A 231 26.26 20.19 15.78
C ARG A 231 27.02 18.97 15.29
N GLY A 232 27.85 19.14 14.27
CA GLY A 232 28.58 18.04 13.65
C GLY A 232 27.63 16.95 13.11
N LEU A 233 27.77 15.72 13.63
CA LEU A 233 26.96 14.55 13.25
C LEU A 233 25.78 14.26 14.20
N GLN A 234 25.46 15.16 15.14
CA GLN A 234 24.38 14.98 16.11
C GLN A 234 23.17 15.84 15.74
N TRP A 235 22.02 15.21 15.51
CA TRP A 235 20.77 15.91 15.20
C TRP A 235 20.03 16.36 16.45
N LYS A 236 19.60 17.63 16.46
CA LYS A 236 18.71 18.18 17.49
C LYS A 236 17.76 19.19 16.88
N TRP A 237 16.53 18.76 16.61
CA TRP A 237 15.49 19.56 15.98
C TRP A 237 14.27 19.71 16.89
N GLU A 238 13.69 20.90 16.90
CA GLU A 238 12.43 21.17 17.57
C GLU A 238 11.51 21.89 16.59
N GLY A 239 10.27 21.45 16.47
CA GLY A 239 9.27 22.03 15.59
C GLY A 239 7.96 22.21 16.34
N ALA A 240 7.25 23.31 16.09
CA ALA A 240 5.91 23.51 16.61
C ALA A 240 4.99 24.08 15.54
N LEU A 241 3.79 23.54 15.44
CA LEU A 241 2.72 24.02 14.58
C LEU A 241 1.49 24.29 15.44
N ASN A 242 1.08 25.54 15.49
CA ASN A 242 -0.15 25.98 16.13
C ASN A 242 -1.11 26.46 15.04
N LEU A 243 -2.34 25.96 15.06
CA LEU A 243 -3.39 26.33 14.13
C LEU A 243 -4.70 26.52 14.90
N ASP A 244 -5.30 27.69 14.75
CA ASP A 244 -6.59 28.02 15.34
C ASP A 244 -7.55 28.51 14.25
N THR A 245 -8.66 27.78 14.09
CA THR A 245 -9.74 28.03 13.12
C THR A 245 -11.09 27.91 13.82
N PRO A 246 -12.23 28.28 13.22
CA PRO A 246 -13.52 28.23 13.91
C PRO A 246 -13.93 26.80 14.32
N TRP A 247 -13.42 25.77 13.63
CA TRP A 247 -13.80 24.37 13.85
C TRP A 247 -12.69 23.50 14.45
N LEU A 248 -11.44 23.95 14.39
CA LEU A 248 -10.28 23.17 14.81
C LEU A 248 -9.29 24.06 15.54
N LEU A 249 -8.94 23.62 16.75
CA LEU A 249 -7.73 24.04 17.44
C LEU A 249 -6.73 22.89 17.36
N LEU A 250 -5.52 23.14 16.88
CA LEU A 250 -4.46 22.15 16.71
C LEU A 250 -3.14 22.73 17.23
N SER A 251 -2.48 22.00 18.12
CA SER A 251 -1.13 22.27 18.60
C SER A 251 -0.32 20.99 18.44
N LEU A 252 0.66 21.00 17.56
CA LEU A 252 1.58 19.89 17.31
C LEU A 252 2.99 20.35 17.68
N ALA A 253 3.65 19.64 18.59
CA ALA A 253 5.06 19.84 18.87
C ALA A 253 5.84 18.58 18.49
N HIS A 254 7.04 18.79 17.96
CA HIS A 254 7.99 17.76 17.56
C HIS A 254 9.34 18.06 18.19
N ARG A 255 9.96 17.04 18.77
CA ARG A 255 11.34 17.11 19.26
C ARG A 255 12.08 15.88 18.75
N LEU A 256 13.19 16.08 18.05
CA LEU A 256 14.12 15.04 17.65
C LEU A 256 15.46 15.31 18.34
N HIS A 257 15.99 14.30 19.00
CA HIS A 257 17.26 14.37 19.67
C HIS A 257 18.08 13.11 19.43
N GLN A 258 19.32 13.30 18.99
CA GLN A 258 20.32 12.26 18.84
C GLN A 258 21.47 12.49 19.83
N PRO A 259 21.37 12.02 21.08
CA PRO A 259 22.39 12.26 22.10
C PRO A 259 23.73 11.57 21.75
N HIS A 260 23.69 10.42 21.07
CA HIS A 260 24.86 9.66 20.62
C HIS A 260 24.60 9.12 19.21
N ARG A 261 25.65 8.80 18.44
CA ARG A 261 25.52 8.31 17.05
C ARG A 261 24.60 7.08 16.90
N ALA A 262 24.57 6.24 17.92
CA ALA A 262 23.79 5.01 18.00
C ALA A 262 22.43 5.18 18.71
N VAL A 263 22.02 6.38 19.13
CA VAL A 263 20.79 6.58 19.92
C VAL A 263 19.97 7.72 19.33
N TYR A 264 18.71 7.44 18.99
CA TYR A 264 17.75 8.39 18.44
C TYR A 264 16.51 8.45 19.34
N GLN A 265 16.03 9.65 19.61
CA GLN A 265 14.81 9.89 20.37
C GLN A 265 13.95 10.90 19.63
N ALA A 266 12.69 10.57 19.41
CA ALA A 266 11.71 11.47 18.82
C ALA A 266 10.46 11.52 19.69
N THR A 267 9.96 12.72 19.93
CA THR A 267 8.73 12.96 20.67
C THR A 267 7.80 13.81 19.81
N TRP A 268 6.55 13.39 19.72
CA TRP A 268 5.48 14.17 19.11
C TRP A 268 4.37 14.38 20.14
N GLU A 269 3.97 15.62 20.33
CA GLU A 269 2.90 16.00 21.25
C GLU A 269 1.78 16.64 20.43
N LEU A 270 0.57 16.10 20.50
CA LEU A 270 -0.59 16.54 19.74
C LEU A 270 -1.71 16.93 20.70
N THR A 271 -2.22 18.15 20.55
CA THR A 271 -3.44 18.62 21.19
C THR A 271 -4.42 19.10 20.13
N THR A 272 -5.64 18.59 20.18
CA THR A 272 -6.76 19.01 19.33
C THR A 272 -7.95 19.45 20.17
N GLY A 273 -8.73 20.41 19.67
CA GLY A 273 -9.95 20.91 20.32
C GLY A 273 -11.02 21.36 19.33
N LYS A 274 -12.15 21.83 19.87
CA LYS A 274 -13.38 22.21 19.14
C LYS A 274 -14.14 20.99 18.61
N ALA A 275 -14.10 20.70 17.30
CA ALA A 275 -14.87 19.59 16.72
C ALA A 275 -14.41 18.19 17.18
N LEU A 276 -13.12 18.03 17.48
CA LEU A 276 -12.53 16.82 18.05
C LEU A 276 -11.60 17.23 19.19
N SER A 277 -11.80 16.68 20.39
CA SER A 277 -10.96 17.00 21.55
C SER A 277 -10.06 15.83 21.93
N ILE A 278 -8.76 15.99 21.69
CA ILE A 278 -7.70 15.10 22.18
C ILE A 278 -6.73 15.98 22.96
N LYS A 279 -6.60 15.76 24.26
CA LYS A 279 -5.68 16.52 25.10
C LYS A 279 -4.36 15.77 25.25
N ASN A 280 -3.27 16.41 24.82
CA ASN A 280 -1.90 15.96 25.06
C ASN A 280 -1.64 14.50 24.66
N LEU A 281 -1.96 14.09 23.43
CA LEU A 281 -1.51 12.80 22.92
C LEU A 281 0.00 12.86 22.69
N VAL A 282 0.76 12.03 23.41
CA VAL A 282 2.22 11.97 23.30
C VAL A 282 2.62 10.67 22.62
N VAL A 283 3.48 10.77 21.62
CA VAL A 283 4.15 9.64 20.96
C VAL A 283 5.65 9.80 21.17
N GLU A 284 6.25 8.85 21.86
CA GLU A 284 7.69 8.76 22.09
C GLU A 284 8.24 7.55 21.30
N LEU A 285 9.28 7.81 20.53
CA LEU A 285 10.07 6.81 19.84
C LEU A 285 11.50 6.91 20.35
N SER A 286 12.07 5.81 20.83
CA SER A 286 13.50 5.73 21.10
C SER A 286 14.10 4.53 20.42
N CYS A 287 15.15 4.74 19.63
CA CYS A 287 15.90 3.71 18.95
C CYS A 287 17.35 3.73 19.45
N LYS A 288 17.88 2.56 19.77
CA LYS A 288 19.30 2.35 20.02
C LYS A 288 19.80 1.34 18.99
N ASP A 289 20.77 1.73 18.18
CA ASP A 289 21.40 0.90 17.16
C ASP A 289 22.86 0.68 17.52
N LYS A 290 23.12 -0.26 18.45
CA LYS A 290 24.48 -0.77 18.67
C LYS A 290 24.69 -1.94 17.72
N LEU A 291 25.92 -2.10 17.22
CA LEU A 291 26.28 -3.11 16.20
C LEU A 291 25.75 -4.53 16.49
N GLN A 292 25.67 -4.94 17.76
CA GLN A 292 25.21 -6.27 18.17
C GLN A 292 23.80 -6.28 18.78
N ASP A 293 23.35 -5.15 19.34
CA ASP A 293 22.09 -5.04 20.07
C ASP A 293 21.29 -3.82 19.60
N LYS A 294 20.14 -4.07 18.98
CA LYS A 294 19.22 -3.03 18.56
C LYS A 294 18.00 -3.02 19.47
N GLU A 295 17.61 -1.84 19.94
CA GLU A 295 16.45 -1.65 20.83
C GLU A 295 15.57 -0.55 20.26
N GLY A 296 14.30 -0.85 19.99
CA GLY A 296 13.28 0.10 19.61
C GLY A 296 12.18 0.14 20.68
N LYS A 297 11.85 1.33 21.17
CA LYS A 297 10.74 1.55 22.09
C LYS A 297 9.79 2.56 21.50
N ILE A 298 8.52 2.22 21.47
CA ILE A 298 7.42 3.09 21.06
C ILE A 298 6.50 3.22 22.27
N HIS A 299 6.14 4.45 22.64
CA HIS A 299 5.23 4.71 23.75
C HIS A 299 4.23 5.80 23.34
N ILE A 300 2.96 5.44 23.29
CA ILE A 300 1.84 6.31 22.93
C ILE A 300 0.97 6.42 24.16
N TYR A 301 0.78 7.62 24.70
CA TYR A 301 -0.02 7.81 25.90
C TYR A 301 -0.70 9.17 25.95
N THR A 302 -1.68 9.26 26.83
CA THR A 302 -2.45 10.48 27.14
C THR A 302 -2.26 10.77 28.64
N PRO A 303 -1.51 11.82 29.03
CA PRO A 303 -1.08 12.04 30.41
C PRO A 303 -2.22 12.33 31.39
N THR A 304 -3.28 13.02 30.95
CA THR A 304 -4.35 13.53 31.82
C THR A 304 -5.50 12.54 31.99
N THR A 305 -5.92 11.89 30.91
CA THR A 305 -7.00 10.89 30.89
C THR A 305 -6.63 9.79 29.91
N THR A 306 -6.59 8.53 30.35
CA THR A 306 -6.14 7.41 29.52
C THR A 306 -7.17 7.05 28.44
N TYR A 307 -7.10 7.70 27.29
CA TYR A 307 -7.85 7.31 26.09
C TYR A 307 -7.21 6.10 25.41
N LEU A 308 -5.89 6.18 25.30
CA LEU A 308 -5.02 5.20 24.69
C LEU A 308 -3.71 5.23 25.45
N ARG A 309 -3.25 4.06 25.87
CA ARG A 309 -1.88 3.82 26.32
C ARG A 309 -1.38 2.57 25.61
N ALA A 310 -0.44 2.76 24.69
CA ALA A 310 0.20 1.67 23.98
C ALA A 310 1.71 1.80 24.17
N SER A 311 2.37 0.72 24.56
CA SER A 311 3.82 0.69 24.63
C SER A 311 4.34 -0.58 24.01
N THR A 312 5.35 -0.47 23.16
CA THR A 312 6.01 -1.61 22.53
C THR A 312 7.51 -1.47 22.69
N LEU A 313 8.15 -2.50 23.23
CA LEU A 313 9.59 -2.64 23.33
C LEU A 313 10.02 -3.79 22.41
N ILE A 314 10.92 -3.50 21.49
CA ILE A 314 11.49 -4.45 20.54
C ILE A 314 12.98 -4.48 20.78
N THR A 315 13.52 -5.66 21.07
CA THR A 315 14.95 -5.91 21.12
C THR A 315 15.31 -6.91 20.04
N TRP A 316 16.32 -6.60 19.25
CA TRP A 316 16.87 -7.47 18.23
C TRP A 316 18.34 -7.70 18.55
N ASP A 317 18.67 -8.93 18.92
CA ASP A 317 20.03 -9.44 18.84
C ASP A 317 20.17 -10.21 17.52
N GLN A 318 21.40 -10.42 17.04
CA GLN A 318 21.73 -10.96 15.71
C GLN A 318 20.73 -11.99 15.13
N SER A 319 20.28 -12.94 15.96
CA SER A 319 19.38 -14.04 15.59
C SER A 319 18.06 -14.10 16.38
N VAL A 320 17.89 -13.29 17.43
CA VAL A 320 16.70 -13.30 18.31
C VAL A 320 16.02 -11.94 18.37
N LEU A 321 14.75 -11.93 18.00
CA LEU A 321 13.83 -10.81 18.14
C LEU A 321 12.93 -11.08 19.34
N ARG A 322 12.94 -10.16 20.32
CA ARG A 322 11.96 -10.13 21.41
C ARG A 322 11.14 -8.86 21.32
N SER A 323 9.82 -8.99 21.33
CA SER A 323 8.89 -7.87 21.34
C SER A 323 7.94 -8.02 22.52
N GLN A 324 7.75 -6.94 23.26
CA GLN A 324 6.81 -6.87 24.38
C GLN A 324 5.93 -5.65 24.17
N GLY A 325 4.63 -5.84 24.11
CA GLY A 325 3.64 -4.81 23.88
C GLY A 325 2.58 -4.81 24.97
N GLU A 326 2.11 -3.62 25.32
CA GLU A 326 0.98 -3.41 26.22
C GLU A 326 0.03 -2.41 25.57
N LEU A 327 -1.26 -2.70 25.62
CA LEU A 327 -2.32 -1.85 25.08
C LEU A 327 -3.44 -1.70 26.11
N VAL A 328 -3.79 -0.46 26.40
CA VAL A 328 -4.94 -0.07 27.22
C VAL A 328 -5.72 0.98 26.43
N THR A 329 -7.03 0.80 26.35
CA THR A 329 -7.94 1.79 25.73
C THR A 329 -9.06 2.12 26.71
N THR A 330 -9.88 3.12 26.40
CA THR A 330 -11.11 3.42 27.14
C THR A 330 -12.10 2.27 27.19
N TRP A 331 -12.13 1.42 26.16
CA TRP A 331 -13.13 0.35 26.02
C TRP A 331 -12.58 -1.04 26.34
N SER A 332 -11.26 -1.20 26.38
CA SER A 332 -10.60 -2.47 26.67
C SER A 332 -9.59 -2.31 27.81
N PRO A 333 -9.66 -3.15 28.86
CA PRO A 333 -8.60 -3.23 29.86
C PRO A 333 -7.31 -3.76 29.24
N LEU A 334 -6.23 -3.81 30.04
CA LEU A 334 -4.89 -4.18 29.60
C LEU A 334 -4.84 -5.47 28.78
N VAL A 335 -4.30 -5.35 27.56
CA VAL A 335 -3.89 -6.46 26.69
C VAL A 335 -2.38 -6.45 26.60
N GLN A 336 -1.76 -7.58 26.92
CA GLN A 336 -0.31 -7.77 26.83
C GLN A 336 0.00 -8.71 25.67
N ILE A 337 1.01 -8.37 24.87
CA ILE A 337 1.55 -9.21 23.81
C ILE A 337 3.04 -9.42 24.06
N LYS A 338 3.50 -10.66 23.98
CA LYS A 338 4.93 -11.01 23.99
C LYS A 338 5.23 -11.88 22.79
N VAL A 339 6.18 -11.48 21.98
CA VAL A 339 6.66 -12.24 20.82
C VAL A 339 8.13 -12.53 21.01
N HIS A 340 8.50 -13.79 20.82
CA HIS A 340 9.88 -14.25 20.82
C HIS A 340 10.12 -15.02 19.54
N LEU A 341 11.05 -14.56 18.72
CA LEU A 341 11.45 -15.16 17.47
C LEU A 341 12.95 -15.41 17.52
N GLU A 342 13.36 -16.65 17.28
CA GLU A 342 14.76 -17.09 17.26
C GLU A 342 15.01 -17.80 15.93
N ASN A 343 16.09 -17.44 15.26
CA ASN A 343 16.44 -17.95 13.93
C ASN A 343 17.92 -18.32 13.86
N HIS A 344 18.21 -19.60 14.14
CA HIS A 344 19.49 -20.24 13.92
C HIS A 344 19.38 -21.26 12.77
N TRP A 345 20.52 -21.74 12.25
CA TRP A 345 20.52 -22.70 11.13
C TRP A 345 19.85 -24.03 11.48
N ASP A 346 20.06 -24.52 12.69
CA ASP A 346 19.56 -25.78 13.22
C ASP A 346 18.24 -25.64 14.01
N LYS A 347 17.87 -24.41 14.39
CA LYS A 347 16.70 -24.15 15.24
C LYS A 347 15.97 -22.87 14.80
N LYS A 348 14.66 -22.96 14.62
CA LYS A 348 13.78 -21.80 14.46
C LYS A 348 12.66 -21.87 15.47
N LEU A 349 12.44 -20.83 16.25
CA LEU A 349 11.40 -20.79 17.28
C LEU A 349 10.63 -19.49 17.18
N PHE A 350 9.31 -19.60 17.08
CA PHE A 350 8.37 -18.49 17.20
C PHE A 350 7.43 -18.80 18.35
N HIS A 351 7.37 -17.88 19.32
CA HIS A 351 6.48 -17.97 20.47
C HIS A 351 5.76 -16.63 20.63
N CYS A 352 4.44 -16.64 20.49
CA CYS A 352 3.59 -15.48 20.62
C CYS A 352 2.57 -15.73 21.73
N TRP A 353 2.58 -14.86 22.72
CA TRP A 353 1.70 -14.91 23.85
C TRP A 353 0.87 -13.63 23.90
N LEU A 354 -0.44 -13.77 23.78
CA LEU A 354 -1.41 -12.70 23.89
C LEU A 354 -2.25 -12.95 25.14
N LYS A 355 -2.19 -12.03 26.10
CA LYS A 355 -2.97 -12.08 27.34
C LYS A 355 -3.94 -10.92 27.37
N GLY A 356 -5.23 -11.24 27.28
CA GLY A 356 -6.31 -10.30 27.54
C GLY A 356 -6.94 -10.50 28.92
N PRO A 357 -8.01 -9.74 29.24
CA PRO A 357 -8.68 -9.79 30.54
C PRO A 357 -9.46 -11.08 30.80
N ARG A 358 -10.04 -11.70 29.77
CA ARG A 358 -10.88 -12.92 29.88
C ARG A 358 -10.30 -14.10 29.12
N GLN A 359 -9.55 -13.82 28.06
CA GLN A 359 -9.04 -14.82 27.13
C GLN A 359 -7.54 -14.62 26.92
N GLY A 360 -6.83 -15.71 26.68
CA GLY A 360 -5.44 -15.72 26.29
C GLY A 360 -5.21 -16.64 25.09
N LEU A 361 -4.19 -16.33 24.31
CA LEU A 361 -3.71 -17.14 23.20
C LEU A 361 -2.22 -17.34 23.35
N ASN A 362 -1.78 -18.60 23.30
CA ASN A 362 -0.38 -18.97 23.23
C ASN A 362 -0.15 -19.76 21.94
N LEU A 363 0.62 -19.17 21.03
CA LEU A 363 0.99 -19.76 19.76
C LEU A 363 2.49 -20.05 19.78
N THR A 364 2.85 -21.32 19.62
CA THR A 364 4.24 -21.76 19.53
C THR A 364 4.45 -22.50 18.22
N SER A 365 5.46 -22.11 17.47
CA SER A 365 5.93 -22.80 16.29
C SER A 365 7.43 -23.04 16.44
N ALA A 366 7.87 -24.28 16.41
CA ALA A 366 9.27 -24.64 16.59
C ALA A 366 9.73 -25.61 15.49
N TYR A 367 10.94 -25.37 15.01
CA TYR A 367 11.69 -26.24 14.12
C TYR A 367 13.03 -26.54 14.78
N LYS A 368 13.42 -27.81 14.80
CA LYS A 368 14.72 -28.25 15.29
C LYS A 368 15.28 -29.32 14.37
N HIS A 369 16.54 -29.20 14.00
CA HIS A 369 17.29 -30.18 13.25
C HIS A 369 18.55 -30.58 14.03
N THR A 370 18.79 -31.87 14.19
CA THR A 370 20.02 -32.42 14.77
C THR A 370 20.66 -33.37 13.77
N GLU A 371 21.99 -33.31 13.61
CA GLU A 371 22.71 -34.16 12.66
C GLU A 371 23.08 -35.55 13.23
N GLN A 372 23.30 -35.69 14.53
CA GLN A 372 23.68 -36.97 15.15
C GLN A 372 22.93 -37.20 16.47
N PRO A 373 21.89 -38.07 16.48
CA PRO A 373 21.26 -38.72 15.32
C PRO A 373 20.54 -37.72 14.41
N ARG A 374 20.43 -38.04 13.11
CA ARG A 374 19.71 -37.20 12.14
C ARG A 374 18.23 -37.14 12.49
N LYS A 375 17.79 -36.04 13.06
CA LYS A 375 16.40 -35.84 13.51
C LYS A 375 15.93 -34.44 13.19
N THR A 376 14.79 -34.35 12.53
CA THR A 376 14.08 -33.09 12.27
C THR A 376 12.75 -33.12 13.00
N THR A 377 12.40 -32.03 13.69
CA THR A 377 11.15 -31.90 14.43
C THR A 377 10.52 -30.56 14.09
N VAL A 378 9.23 -30.60 13.76
CA VAL A 378 8.37 -29.44 13.52
C VAL A 378 7.21 -29.52 14.49
N LEU A 379 7.00 -28.47 15.28
CA LEU A 379 5.92 -28.39 16.26
C LEU A 379 5.14 -27.10 16.02
N ILE A 380 3.82 -27.21 15.92
CA ILE A 380 2.89 -26.09 15.91
C ILE A 380 1.85 -26.36 16.99
N MET A 381 1.78 -25.46 17.96
CA MET A 381 0.88 -25.55 19.09
C MET A 381 0.16 -24.21 19.26
N ALA A 382 -1.17 -24.26 19.31
CA ALA A 382 -2.00 -23.09 19.58
C ALA A 382 -2.94 -23.42 20.74
N LEU A 383 -2.81 -22.70 21.84
CA LEU A 383 -3.56 -22.90 23.08
C LEU A 383 -4.39 -21.65 23.35
N TRP A 384 -5.71 -21.83 23.40
CA TRP A 384 -6.67 -20.82 23.84
C TRP A 384 -7.04 -21.08 25.29
N THR A 385 -6.86 -20.06 26.13
CA THR A 385 -7.28 -20.10 27.52
C THR A 385 -8.44 -19.14 27.72
N ASP A 386 -9.49 -19.58 28.41
CA ASP A 386 -10.57 -18.73 28.91
C ASP A 386 -10.63 -18.88 30.42
N SER A 387 -10.87 -17.78 31.11
CA SER A 387 -11.14 -17.70 32.55
C SER A 387 -12.19 -18.71 33.08
N LYS A 388 -13.12 -19.18 32.24
CA LYS A 388 -14.25 -20.04 32.66
C LYS A 388 -14.23 -21.47 32.11
N SER A 389 -13.30 -21.81 31.22
CA SER A 389 -13.27 -23.14 30.57
C SER A 389 -11.88 -23.76 30.58
N GLN A 390 -11.82 -25.07 30.38
CA GLN A 390 -10.54 -25.74 30.16
C GLN A 390 -9.84 -25.20 28.90
N PRO A 391 -8.49 -25.21 28.86
CA PRO A 391 -7.74 -24.78 27.70
C PRO A 391 -8.09 -25.63 26.48
N ILE A 392 -8.34 -24.97 25.36
CA ILE A 392 -8.63 -25.60 24.08
C ILE A 392 -7.36 -25.50 23.23
N GLY A 393 -6.78 -26.66 22.87
CA GLY A 393 -5.46 -26.72 22.24
C GLY A 393 -5.45 -27.45 20.90
N LEU A 394 -4.85 -26.83 19.89
CA LEU A 394 -4.41 -27.48 18.66
C LEU A 394 -2.93 -27.88 18.84
N HIS A 395 -2.61 -29.12 18.48
CA HIS A 395 -1.24 -29.63 18.51
C HIS A 395 -0.96 -30.40 17.21
N LEU A 396 0.02 -29.92 16.45
CA LEU A 396 0.54 -30.56 15.25
C LEU A 396 2.04 -30.76 15.43
N GLU A 397 2.48 -32.01 15.38
CA GLU A 397 3.89 -32.37 15.51
C GLU A 397 4.29 -33.29 14.37
N GLY A 398 5.36 -32.94 13.67
CA GLY A 398 6.00 -33.78 12.67
C GLY A 398 7.43 -34.09 13.10
N GLN A 399 7.81 -35.36 13.09
CA GLN A 399 9.20 -35.78 13.33
C GLN A 399 9.71 -36.64 12.19
N LEU A 400 10.97 -36.47 11.82
CA LEU A 400 11.68 -37.32 10.87
C LEU A 400 13.01 -37.71 11.50
N GLU A 401 13.19 -38.99 11.78
CA GLU A 401 14.31 -39.52 12.53
C GLU A 401 14.97 -40.67 11.76
N GLU A 402 16.30 -40.61 11.65
CA GLU A 402 17.12 -41.73 11.18
C GLU A 402 17.46 -42.61 12.39
N LEU A 403 16.80 -43.77 12.48
CA LEU A 403 16.93 -44.68 13.61
C LEU A 403 18.23 -45.46 13.57
N LYS A 404 18.61 -45.94 12.37
CA LYS A 404 19.83 -46.71 12.14
C LYS A 404 20.42 -46.37 10.77
N ARG A 405 21.74 -46.24 10.72
CA ARG A 405 22.51 -46.08 9.48
C ARG A 405 23.80 -46.89 9.57
N GLU A 406 23.69 -48.16 9.24
CA GLU A 406 24.80 -49.09 9.12
C GLU A 406 24.98 -49.47 7.64
N SER A 407 26.09 -50.12 7.28
CA SER A 407 26.35 -50.53 5.88
C SER A 407 25.31 -51.51 5.35
N LEU A 408 24.77 -52.35 6.24
CA LEU A 408 23.86 -53.47 5.94
C LEU A 408 22.40 -53.19 6.36
N LEU A 409 22.16 -52.29 7.31
CA LEU A 409 20.83 -51.96 7.82
C LEU A 409 20.62 -50.44 7.84
N TYR A 410 19.59 -49.97 7.14
CA TYR A 410 19.14 -48.58 7.18
C TYR A 410 17.70 -48.51 7.64
N GLN A 411 17.40 -47.62 8.59
CA GLN A 411 16.04 -47.44 9.08
C GLN A 411 15.74 -45.95 9.30
N LYS A 412 14.67 -45.47 8.67
CA LYS A 412 14.19 -44.08 8.80
C LYS A 412 12.72 -44.08 9.17
N ARG A 413 12.34 -43.22 10.11
CA ARG A 413 10.98 -43.10 10.64
C ARG A 413 10.46 -41.68 10.51
N GLY A 414 9.32 -41.51 9.87
CA GLY A 414 8.52 -40.29 9.88
C GLY A 414 7.33 -40.45 10.83
N THR A 415 7.03 -39.46 11.65
CA THR A 415 5.81 -39.41 12.46
C THR A 415 5.11 -38.08 12.24
N LEU A 416 3.78 -38.12 12.17
CA LEU A 416 2.90 -36.97 12.10
C LEU A 416 1.78 -37.16 13.11
N GLN A 417 1.73 -36.29 14.11
CA GLN A 417 0.70 -36.28 15.14
C GLN A 417 -0.14 -35.02 15.03
N LEU A 418 -1.45 -35.20 14.86
CA LEU A 418 -2.43 -34.13 14.92
C LEU A 418 -3.37 -34.39 16.10
N ARG A 419 -3.62 -33.35 16.91
CA ARG A 419 -4.68 -33.32 17.91
C ARG A 419 -5.41 -32.00 17.79
N HIS A 420 -6.73 -32.05 17.69
CA HIS A 420 -7.56 -30.85 17.64
C HIS A 420 -8.80 -30.98 18.54
N PRO A 421 -9.32 -29.87 19.06
CA PRO A 421 -10.50 -29.85 19.92
C PRO A 421 -11.79 -29.53 19.15
N LEU A 422 -11.69 -29.24 17.85
CA LEU A 422 -12.82 -28.84 17.00
C LEU A 422 -13.82 -29.98 16.80
N LYS A 423 -15.12 -29.65 16.81
CA LYS A 423 -16.22 -30.58 16.49
C LYS A 423 -16.37 -30.72 14.97
N LEU A 424 -15.36 -31.32 14.33
CA LEU A 424 -15.34 -31.55 12.89
C LEU A 424 -15.58 -33.04 12.59
N PRO A 425 -16.02 -33.41 11.36
CA PRO A 425 -16.16 -34.79 10.92
C PRO A 425 -14.80 -35.46 10.62
N ILE A 426 -13.74 -35.05 11.34
CA ILE A 426 -12.40 -35.63 11.29
C ILE A 426 -12.00 -36.13 12.68
N PRO A 427 -11.17 -37.17 12.79
CA PRO A 427 -10.77 -37.72 14.08
C PRO A 427 -10.06 -36.70 14.97
N LYS A 428 -10.42 -36.64 16.26
CA LYS A 428 -9.86 -35.69 17.24
C LYS A 428 -8.36 -35.85 17.43
N SER A 429 -7.85 -37.08 17.29
CA SER A 429 -6.43 -37.35 17.24
C SER A 429 -6.09 -38.34 16.14
N LEU A 430 -4.99 -38.07 15.45
CA LEU A 430 -4.43 -38.89 14.40
C LEU A 430 -2.92 -38.97 14.61
N LEU A 431 -2.37 -40.18 14.64
CA LEU A 431 -0.94 -40.41 14.60
C LEU A 431 -0.64 -41.28 13.38
N LEU A 432 0.08 -40.72 12.42
CA LEU A 432 0.65 -41.44 11.28
C LEU A 432 2.13 -41.68 11.58
N GLN A 433 2.58 -42.93 11.48
CA GLN A 433 3.96 -43.32 11.63
C GLN A 433 4.36 -44.17 10.43
N GLU A 434 5.35 -43.72 9.69
CA GLU A 434 5.91 -44.44 8.55
C GLU A 434 7.35 -44.83 8.85
N THR A 435 7.66 -46.12 8.77
CA THR A 435 8.99 -46.67 8.99
C THR A 435 9.47 -47.33 7.71
N PHE A 436 10.54 -46.78 7.13
CA PHE A 436 11.22 -47.37 5.99
C PHE A 436 12.49 -48.09 6.45
N THR A 437 12.60 -49.37 6.09
CA THR A 437 13.71 -50.24 6.46
C THR A 437 14.33 -50.84 5.20
N VAL A 438 15.66 -50.82 5.14
CA VAL A 438 16.47 -51.51 4.13
C VAL A 438 17.36 -52.50 4.85
N ASP A 439 17.15 -53.79 4.60
CA ASP A 439 18.01 -54.85 5.11
C ASP A 439 18.71 -55.54 3.95
N LYS A 440 20.00 -55.25 3.79
CA LYS A 440 20.82 -55.85 2.72
C LYS A 440 21.24 -57.29 3.01
N ASN A 441 21.28 -57.70 4.29
CA ASN A 441 21.61 -59.07 4.67
C ASN A 441 20.47 -60.02 4.28
N GLN A 442 19.25 -59.62 4.62
CA GLN A 442 18.04 -60.37 4.29
C GLN A 442 17.50 -60.03 2.88
N LYS A 443 18.14 -59.08 2.17
CA LYS A 443 17.84 -58.67 0.79
C LYS A 443 16.39 -58.22 0.57
N TYR A 444 15.88 -57.36 1.46
CA TYR A 444 14.55 -56.77 1.31
C TYR A 444 14.49 -55.28 1.68
N TYR A 445 13.47 -54.62 1.12
CA TYR A 445 13.00 -53.29 1.50
C TYR A 445 11.64 -53.44 2.17
N MET A 446 11.37 -52.67 3.22
CA MET A 446 10.09 -52.70 3.92
C MET A 446 9.62 -51.28 4.23
N LEU A 447 8.36 -50.98 3.92
CA LEU A 447 7.66 -49.77 4.33
C LEU A 447 6.50 -50.17 5.23
N GLU A 448 6.59 -49.81 6.51
CA GLU A 448 5.54 -50.00 7.50
C GLU A 448 4.82 -48.67 7.73
N THR A 449 3.52 -48.63 7.52
CA THR A 449 2.65 -47.46 7.75
C THR A 449 1.67 -47.81 8.86
N LYS A 450 1.84 -47.18 10.02
CA LYS A 450 0.98 -47.31 11.18
C LYS A 450 0.13 -46.05 11.34
N VAL A 451 -1.19 -46.22 11.34
CA VAL A 451 -2.15 -45.14 11.57
C VAL A 451 -2.92 -45.44 12.84
N LEU A 452 -2.83 -44.56 13.82
CA LEU A 452 -3.58 -44.65 15.08
C LEU A 452 -4.61 -43.52 15.13
N VAL A 453 -5.88 -43.89 15.13
CA VAL A 453 -7.02 -42.97 15.16
C VAL A 453 -7.61 -42.94 16.57
N ASN A 454 -7.78 -41.74 17.12
CA ASN A 454 -8.31 -41.51 18.46
C ASN A 454 -7.60 -42.27 19.60
N GLY A 455 -6.37 -42.75 19.38
CA GLY A 455 -5.59 -43.52 20.35
C GLY A 455 -6.07 -44.97 20.57
N LEU A 456 -7.07 -45.44 19.83
CA LEU A 456 -7.71 -46.75 20.04
C LEU A 456 -7.64 -47.64 18.80
N GLU A 457 -7.85 -47.06 17.61
CA GLU A 457 -7.99 -47.81 16.37
C GLU A 457 -6.66 -47.79 15.60
N GLU A 458 -5.92 -48.89 15.69
CA GLU A 458 -4.64 -49.07 14.99
C GLU A 458 -4.83 -49.78 13.64
N CYS A 459 -4.44 -49.11 12.56
CA CYS A 459 -4.30 -49.68 11.22
C CYS A 459 -2.83 -49.84 10.89
N LEU A 460 -2.44 -51.01 10.41
CA LEU A 460 -1.07 -51.33 10.02
C LEU A 460 -1.05 -51.78 8.57
N GLN A 461 -0.27 -51.09 7.75
CA GLN A 461 0.03 -51.48 6.39
C GLN A 461 1.52 -51.78 6.26
N THR A 462 1.87 -52.92 5.69
CA THR A 462 3.26 -53.29 5.44
C THR A 462 3.43 -53.62 3.96
N LEU A 463 4.39 -52.95 3.30
CA LEU A 463 4.83 -53.24 1.95
C LEU A 463 6.27 -53.77 2.02
N THR A 464 6.48 -55.01 1.57
CA THR A 464 7.80 -55.66 1.54
C THR A 464 8.18 -55.98 0.11
N LEU A 465 9.39 -55.59 -0.30
CA LEU A 465 10.01 -55.90 -1.58
C LEU A 465 11.29 -56.69 -1.33
N GLY A 466 11.26 -58.00 -1.53
CA GLY A 466 12.45 -58.85 -1.55
C GLY A 466 13.09 -58.88 -2.93
N TYR A 467 14.41 -58.72 -3.00
CA TYR A 467 15.16 -58.66 -4.26
C TYR A 467 16.22 -59.77 -4.38
N GLN A 468 15.99 -60.91 -3.73
CA GLN A 468 16.85 -62.07 -3.90
C GLN A 468 16.89 -62.50 -5.37
N ALA A 469 18.10 -62.66 -5.95
CA ALA A 469 18.29 -62.85 -7.39
C ALA A 469 17.47 -63.99 -8.00
N ASP A 470 17.36 -65.12 -7.30
CA ASP A 470 16.61 -66.29 -7.77
C ASP A 470 15.11 -66.23 -7.44
N CYS A 471 14.69 -65.31 -6.57
CA CYS A 471 13.34 -65.29 -6.01
C CYS A 471 12.87 -63.90 -5.54
N PRO A 472 12.76 -62.86 -6.41
CA PRO A 472 12.19 -61.58 -6.01
C PRO A 472 10.70 -61.71 -5.63
N TYR A 473 10.26 -60.91 -4.66
CA TYR A 473 8.86 -60.91 -4.21
C TYR A 473 8.39 -59.54 -3.73
N ILE A 474 7.08 -59.30 -3.88
CA ILE A 474 6.38 -58.12 -3.36
C ILE A 474 5.22 -58.61 -2.51
N CYS A 475 5.15 -58.19 -1.26
CA CYS A 475 4.05 -58.47 -0.36
C CYS A 475 3.44 -57.18 0.17
N VAL A 476 2.11 -57.10 0.17
CA VAL A 476 1.33 -56.01 0.74
C VAL A 476 0.41 -56.62 1.79
N THR A 477 0.51 -56.14 3.03
CA THR A 477 -0.31 -56.54 4.16
C THR A 477 -1.07 -55.32 4.67
N LEU A 478 -2.36 -55.47 4.93
CA LEU A 478 -3.20 -54.44 5.55
C LEU A 478 -4.01 -55.07 6.68
N THR A 479 -3.88 -54.52 7.88
CA THR A 479 -4.65 -54.89 9.07
C THR A 479 -5.34 -53.66 9.63
N HIS A 480 -6.65 -53.72 9.89
CA HIS A 480 -7.40 -52.60 10.47
C HIS A 480 -8.51 -53.09 11.42
N PRO A 481 -8.94 -52.27 12.40
CA PRO A 481 -9.92 -52.69 13.40
C PRO A 481 -11.37 -52.49 12.91
N TYR A 482 -11.58 -51.76 11.82
CA TYR A 482 -12.91 -51.40 11.33
C TYR A 482 -13.71 -52.62 10.86
N ASN A 483 -14.99 -52.65 11.25
CA ASN A 483 -15.94 -53.66 10.80
C ASN A 483 -16.67 -53.17 9.54
N SER A 484 -16.02 -53.28 8.38
CA SER A 484 -16.62 -52.95 7.08
C SER A 484 -17.10 -54.22 6.38
N LYS A 485 -18.27 -54.15 5.74
CA LYS A 485 -18.72 -55.21 4.81
C LYS A 485 -17.88 -55.25 3.52
N VAL A 486 -17.18 -54.15 3.21
CA VAL A 486 -16.48 -53.95 1.94
C VAL A 486 -14.99 -54.29 2.03
N ILE A 487 -14.34 -53.97 3.15
CA ILE A 487 -12.90 -54.19 3.34
C ILE A 487 -12.68 -55.17 4.51
N PRO A 488 -12.13 -56.36 4.26
CA PRO A 488 -11.78 -57.32 5.31
C PRO A 488 -10.76 -56.77 6.31
N LYS A 489 -10.87 -57.20 7.57
CA LYS A 489 -10.00 -56.77 8.69
C LYS A 489 -8.51 -57.03 8.47
N SER A 490 -8.16 -58.10 7.76
CA SER A 490 -6.79 -58.46 7.42
C SER A 490 -6.75 -58.98 5.99
N ILE A 491 -5.87 -58.40 5.18
CA ILE A 491 -5.63 -58.77 3.78
C ILE A 491 -4.12 -58.83 3.56
N ASP A 492 -3.63 -59.97 3.07
CA ASP A 492 -2.23 -60.14 2.70
C ASP A 492 -2.17 -60.58 1.24
N THR A 493 -1.47 -59.82 0.39
CA THR A 493 -1.28 -60.13 -1.03
C THR A 493 0.20 -60.24 -1.31
N CYS A 494 0.65 -61.37 -1.82
CA CYS A 494 2.05 -61.58 -2.18
C CYS A 494 2.18 -62.02 -3.64
N LEU A 495 3.15 -61.45 -4.34
CA LEU A 495 3.59 -61.84 -5.68
C LEU A 495 5.05 -62.27 -5.58
N LEU A 496 5.34 -63.52 -5.93
CA LEU A 496 6.66 -64.13 -5.89
C LEU A 496 7.04 -64.50 -7.33
N THR A 497 8.28 -64.26 -7.72
CA THR A 497 8.82 -64.73 -9.02
C THR A 497 10.07 -65.53 -8.75
N LYS A 498 10.12 -66.79 -9.16
CA LYS A 498 11.30 -67.66 -9.11
C LYS A 498 11.93 -67.73 -10.49
N ILE A 499 13.21 -67.38 -10.59
CA ILE A 499 13.99 -67.41 -11.83
C ILE A 499 15.05 -68.48 -11.69
N ARG A 500 15.12 -69.43 -12.63
CA ARG A 500 16.17 -70.46 -12.67
C ARG A 500 17.08 -70.24 -13.88
N GLN A 501 18.36 -70.61 -13.74
CA GLN A 501 19.41 -70.42 -14.76
C GLN A 501 19.14 -71.10 -16.11
N SER A 502 18.17 -72.04 -16.19
CA SER A 502 17.80 -72.76 -17.42
C SER A 502 16.63 -72.15 -18.21
N GLY A 503 16.30 -70.86 -18.00
CA GLY A 503 15.17 -70.21 -18.68
C GLY A 503 13.80 -70.63 -18.16
N ASN A 504 13.74 -71.27 -16.99
CA ASN A 504 12.50 -71.60 -16.29
C ASN A 504 12.12 -70.46 -15.33
N GLN A 505 10.93 -69.89 -15.51
CA GLN A 505 10.37 -68.85 -14.66
C GLN A 505 9.09 -69.35 -14.00
N GLU A 506 8.89 -69.07 -12.72
CA GLU A 506 7.67 -69.42 -11.99
C GLU A 506 7.17 -68.20 -11.24
N VAL A 507 5.96 -67.74 -11.55
CA VAL A 507 5.30 -66.61 -10.90
C VAL A 507 4.18 -67.15 -10.04
N GLU A 508 4.14 -66.75 -8.78
CA GLU A 508 3.15 -67.20 -7.81
C GLU A 508 2.53 -65.98 -7.12
N ALA A 509 1.21 -65.81 -7.23
CA ALA A 509 0.46 -64.75 -6.59
C ALA A 509 -0.55 -65.36 -5.62
N ALA A 510 -0.55 -64.91 -4.37
CA ALA A 510 -1.46 -65.37 -3.33
C ALA A 510 -2.16 -64.20 -2.66
N LEU A 511 -3.48 -64.32 -2.46
CA LEU A 511 -4.30 -63.42 -1.66
C LEU A 511 -4.86 -64.18 -0.46
N LYS A 512 -4.47 -63.74 0.73
CA LYS A 512 -4.98 -64.21 2.01
C LYS A 512 -5.89 -63.16 2.62
N VAL A 513 -7.01 -63.60 3.17
CA VAL A 513 -7.92 -62.75 3.94
C VAL A 513 -8.16 -63.41 5.29
N ASN A 514 -7.91 -62.68 6.38
CA ASN A 514 -7.95 -63.20 7.74
C ASN A 514 -7.18 -64.53 7.88
N GLN A 515 -5.96 -64.58 7.33
CA GLN A 515 -5.06 -65.75 7.31
C GLN A 515 -5.57 -66.97 6.52
N LYS A 516 -6.65 -66.84 5.74
CA LYS A 516 -7.15 -67.91 4.86
C LYS A 516 -6.83 -67.60 3.40
N ASP A 517 -6.28 -68.57 2.68
CA ASP A 517 -6.04 -68.45 1.23
C ASP A 517 -7.37 -68.34 0.48
N ILE A 518 -7.57 -67.20 -0.19
CA ILE A 518 -8.78 -66.90 -0.96
C ILE A 518 -8.54 -67.01 -2.46
N LEU A 519 -7.35 -66.64 -2.92
CA LEU A 519 -6.94 -66.72 -4.31
C LEU A 519 -5.49 -67.18 -4.36
N HIS A 520 -5.19 -68.16 -5.18
CA HIS A 520 -3.83 -68.59 -5.49
C HIS A 520 -3.70 -68.77 -6.99
N LEU A 521 -2.74 -68.07 -7.58
CA LEU A 521 -2.41 -68.09 -9.00
C LEU A 521 -0.94 -68.48 -9.15
N LYS A 522 -0.67 -69.43 -10.03
CA LYS A 522 0.67 -69.98 -10.24
C LYS A 522 0.92 -70.14 -11.73
N GLY A 523 1.78 -69.29 -12.28
CA GLY A 523 2.32 -69.38 -13.63
C GLY A 523 3.69 -70.06 -13.63
N ARG A 524 3.96 -70.94 -14.59
CA ARG A 524 5.27 -71.54 -14.85
C ARG A 524 5.55 -71.45 -16.34
N HIS A 525 6.68 -70.86 -16.69
CA HIS A 525 7.23 -70.84 -18.04
C HIS A 525 8.52 -71.67 -18.04
N ARG A 526 8.69 -72.52 -19.05
CA ARG A 526 9.92 -73.27 -19.27
C ARG A 526 10.40 -73.05 -20.69
N ASN A 527 11.61 -72.53 -20.83
CA ASN A 527 12.31 -72.52 -22.11
C ASN A 527 13.14 -73.80 -22.26
N ARG A 528 12.84 -74.60 -23.27
CA ARG A 528 13.55 -75.83 -23.64
C ARG A 528 14.21 -75.71 -25.01
N SER A 529 14.37 -74.50 -25.52
CA SER A 529 14.98 -74.25 -26.82
C SER A 529 16.45 -74.67 -26.81
N MET A 530 16.89 -75.33 -27.88
CA MET A 530 18.27 -75.72 -28.15
C MET A 530 18.67 -75.18 -29.52
N GLU A 531 19.96 -75.18 -29.87
CA GLU A 531 20.43 -74.62 -31.14
C GLU A 531 19.71 -75.29 -32.34
N GLY A 532 18.93 -74.51 -33.11
CA GLY A 532 18.08 -74.98 -34.21
C GLY A 532 16.63 -75.36 -33.87
N ASN A 533 16.26 -75.49 -32.58
CA ASN A 533 14.93 -75.91 -32.13
C ASN A 533 14.37 -74.98 -31.04
N PHE A 534 13.12 -74.53 -31.20
CA PHE A 534 12.42 -73.68 -30.24
C PHE A 534 11.35 -74.47 -29.49
N ARG A 535 11.30 -74.43 -28.16
CA ARG A 535 10.27 -75.11 -27.37
C ARG A 535 9.99 -74.38 -26.07
N HIS A 536 8.75 -73.97 -25.87
CA HIS A 536 8.29 -73.22 -24.70
C HIS A 536 7.04 -73.85 -24.10
N ASP A 537 7.09 -74.14 -22.80
CA ASP A 537 5.95 -74.64 -22.03
C ASP A 537 5.46 -73.54 -21.06
N VAL A 538 4.15 -73.34 -20.98
CA VAL A 538 3.47 -72.37 -20.12
C VAL A 538 2.35 -73.09 -19.35
N ASN A 539 2.43 -73.12 -18.03
CA ASN A 539 1.40 -73.67 -17.16
C ASN A 539 0.86 -72.57 -16.25
N LEU A 540 -0.45 -72.43 -16.15
CA LEU A 540 -1.15 -71.45 -15.34
C LEU A 540 -2.22 -72.17 -14.51
N ASP A 541 -2.04 -72.22 -13.20
CA ASP A 541 -3.01 -72.79 -12.27
C ASP A 541 -3.61 -71.66 -11.44
N LEU A 542 -4.94 -71.60 -11.36
CA LEU A 542 -5.69 -70.64 -10.57
C LEU A 542 -6.67 -71.39 -9.67
N THR A 543 -6.65 -71.10 -8.37
CA THR A 543 -7.64 -71.60 -7.41
C THR A 543 -8.22 -70.44 -6.59
N HIS A 544 -9.53 -70.46 -6.35
CA HIS A 544 -10.18 -69.45 -5.52
C HIS A 544 -11.35 -70.00 -4.69
N SER A 545 -11.58 -69.38 -3.53
CA SER A 545 -12.70 -69.68 -2.62
C SER A 545 -13.72 -68.53 -2.54
N THR A 546 -13.66 -67.56 -3.46
CA THR A 546 -14.58 -66.42 -3.58
C THR A 546 -15.94 -66.80 -4.17
N GLN A 547 -16.96 -65.97 -3.96
CA GLN A 547 -18.28 -66.06 -4.60
C GLN A 547 -18.30 -65.56 -6.07
N LEU A 548 -17.14 -65.51 -6.74
CA LEU A 548 -17.05 -65.09 -8.14
C LEU A 548 -17.76 -66.12 -9.04
N ARG A 549 -18.36 -65.66 -10.15
CA ARG A 549 -19.00 -66.52 -11.16
C ARG A 549 -18.00 -67.28 -12.04
N ILE A 550 -16.78 -67.47 -11.56
CA ILE A 550 -15.69 -68.18 -12.24
C ILE A 550 -15.53 -69.55 -11.55
N PRO A 551 -15.12 -70.61 -12.27
CA PRO A 551 -14.86 -71.90 -11.66
C PRO A 551 -13.76 -71.82 -10.58
N GLN A 552 -13.99 -72.46 -9.43
CA GLN A 552 -13.10 -72.44 -8.26
C GLN A 552 -11.67 -72.94 -8.51
N ALA A 553 -11.46 -73.73 -9.57
CA ALA A 553 -10.16 -74.16 -10.02
C ALA A 553 -10.10 -74.12 -11.56
N LEU A 554 -9.07 -73.48 -12.09
CA LEU A 554 -8.77 -73.38 -13.51
C LEU A 554 -7.30 -73.75 -13.72
N GLY A 555 -7.03 -74.63 -14.69
CA GLY A 555 -5.68 -74.94 -15.13
C GLY A 555 -5.54 -74.68 -16.62
N LEU A 556 -4.44 -74.10 -17.06
CA LEU A 556 -4.12 -73.89 -18.47
C LEU A 556 -2.68 -74.33 -18.70
N HIS A 557 -2.50 -75.36 -19.52
CA HIS A 557 -1.21 -75.82 -20.00
C HIS A 557 -1.09 -75.46 -21.47
N GLY A 558 0.03 -74.89 -21.88
CA GLY A 558 0.31 -74.50 -23.25
C GLY A 558 1.73 -74.86 -23.61
N GLU A 559 1.93 -75.42 -24.78
CA GLU A 559 3.23 -75.76 -25.32
C GLU A 559 3.32 -75.22 -26.74
N ILE A 560 4.42 -74.57 -27.06
CA ILE A 560 4.74 -74.10 -28.41
C ILE A 560 6.10 -74.69 -28.77
N PHE A 561 6.19 -75.37 -29.91
CA PHE A 561 7.43 -75.97 -30.37
C PHE A 561 7.67 -75.73 -31.86
N PHE A 562 8.93 -75.74 -32.24
CA PHE A 562 9.45 -75.73 -33.59
C PHE A 562 10.75 -76.53 -33.58
N THR A 563 10.82 -77.55 -34.42
CA THR A 563 11.97 -78.44 -34.55
C THR A 563 12.39 -78.46 -36.01
N GLN A 564 13.67 -78.26 -36.29
CA GLN A 564 14.21 -78.32 -37.64
C GLN A 564 15.17 -79.50 -37.76
N HIS A 565 14.88 -80.41 -38.67
CA HIS A 565 15.70 -81.59 -38.92
C HIS A 565 16.83 -81.30 -39.92
N PRO A 566 17.97 -82.01 -39.82
CA PRO A 566 19.13 -81.79 -40.70
C PRO A 566 18.83 -81.90 -42.20
N GLU A 567 17.81 -82.66 -42.58
CA GLU A 567 17.40 -82.91 -43.98
C GLU A 567 16.49 -81.80 -44.57
N GLY A 568 16.21 -80.73 -43.82
CA GLY A 568 15.40 -79.59 -44.27
C GLY A 568 13.90 -79.72 -44.02
N GLU A 569 13.50 -80.72 -43.25
CA GLU A 569 12.15 -80.89 -42.70
C GLU A 569 11.97 -80.07 -41.43
N PHE A 570 10.78 -79.54 -41.22
CA PHE A 570 10.42 -78.80 -40.01
C PHE A 570 9.11 -79.34 -39.42
N ASP A 571 8.99 -79.24 -38.10
CA ASP A 571 7.78 -79.57 -37.35
C ASP A 571 7.53 -78.48 -36.32
N CYS A 572 6.40 -77.78 -36.42
CA CYS A 572 6.03 -76.75 -35.49
C CYS A 572 4.58 -76.85 -35.06
N GLY A 573 4.28 -76.44 -33.84
CA GLY A 573 2.95 -76.60 -33.31
C GLY A 573 2.70 -75.87 -32.02
N VAL A 574 1.42 -75.78 -31.69
CA VAL A 574 0.88 -75.25 -30.46
C VAL A 574 -0.08 -76.28 -29.87
N ALA A 575 0.20 -76.73 -28.65
CA ALA A 575 -0.69 -77.58 -27.87
C ALA A 575 -1.21 -76.81 -26.65
N LEU A 576 -2.51 -76.62 -26.53
CA LEU A 576 -3.18 -75.98 -25.40
C LEU A 576 -4.11 -76.98 -24.72
N GLN A 577 -4.11 -76.99 -23.40
CA GLN A 577 -5.01 -77.77 -22.58
C GLN A 577 -5.57 -76.89 -21.46
N ALA A 578 -6.88 -76.68 -21.46
CA ALA A 578 -7.59 -75.93 -20.44
C ALA A 578 -8.44 -76.87 -19.57
N ALA A 579 -8.28 -76.82 -18.26
CA ALA A 579 -9.01 -77.60 -17.27
C ALA A 579 -9.91 -76.68 -16.44
N ILE A 580 -11.20 -76.99 -16.37
CA ILE A 580 -12.20 -76.31 -15.56
C ILE A 580 -12.66 -77.29 -14.48
N SER A 581 -12.20 -77.10 -13.24
CA SER A 581 -12.24 -78.12 -12.17
C SER A 581 -11.53 -79.43 -12.58
N GLN A 582 -11.16 -80.29 -11.63
CA GLN A 582 -10.41 -81.54 -11.93
C GLN A 582 -11.12 -82.52 -12.89
N LYS A 583 -12.32 -82.19 -13.38
CA LYS A 583 -13.21 -83.10 -14.12
C LYS A 583 -13.45 -82.72 -15.58
N VAL A 584 -13.26 -81.46 -15.99
CA VAL A 584 -13.57 -81.01 -17.36
C VAL A 584 -12.29 -80.47 -18.00
N THR A 585 -11.74 -81.19 -18.99
CA THR A 585 -10.51 -80.80 -19.69
C THR A 585 -10.77 -80.66 -21.19
N SER A 586 -10.37 -79.53 -21.75
CA SER A 586 -10.41 -79.22 -23.18
C SER A 586 -9.00 -79.22 -23.71
N GLN A 587 -8.74 -79.89 -24.82
CA GLN A 587 -7.43 -79.94 -25.46
C GLN A 587 -7.54 -79.41 -26.88
N PHE A 588 -6.58 -78.59 -27.29
CA PHE A 588 -6.45 -78.05 -28.63
C PHE A 588 -5.01 -78.29 -29.09
N LEU A 589 -4.83 -78.96 -30.22
CA LEU A 589 -3.54 -79.20 -30.83
C LEU A 589 -3.57 -78.63 -32.25
N LEU A 590 -2.54 -77.87 -32.59
CA LEU A 590 -2.29 -77.31 -33.90
C LEU A 590 -0.86 -77.68 -34.27
N GLN A 591 -0.66 -78.39 -35.37
CA GLN A 591 0.66 -78.84 -35.80
C GLN A 591 0.80 -78.64 -37.31
N LEU A 592 1.97 -78.18 -37.72
CA LEU A 592 2.37 -77.91 -39.09
C LEU A 592 3.74 -78.57 -39.30
N ASN A 593 3.78 -79.63 -40.08
CA ASN A 593 5.00 -80.35 -40.40
C ASN A 593 5.23 -80.36 -41.92
N GLY A 594 6.46 -80.25 -42.39
CA GLY A 594 6.72 -80.16 -43.82
C GLY A 594 8.19 -80.06 -44.18
N SER A 595 8.46 -80.01 -45.47
CA SER A 595 9.77 -79.78 -46.05
C SER A 595 9.73 -78.57 -46.99
N LYS A 596 10.84 -78.26 -47.66
CA LYS A 596 10.90 -77.13 -48.62
C LYS A 596 9.93 -77.27 -49.81
N SER A 597 9.34 -78.44 -50.05
CA SER A 597 8.45 -78.69 -51.20
C SER A 597 6.99 -79.04 -50.85
N HIS A 598 6.71 -79.56 -49.65
CA HIS A 598 5.36 -79.98 -49.24
C HIS A 598 5.15 -79.76 -47.74
N PHE A 599 3.95 -79.37 -47.32
CA PHE A 599 3.60 -79.22 -45.90
C PHE A 599 2.25 -79.86 -45.59
N GLY A 600 2.14 -80.43 -44.39
CA GLY A 600 0.94 -80.96 -43.77
C GLY A 600 0.49 -80.06 -42.63
N PHE A 601 -0.80 -79.80 -42.56
CA PHE A 601 -1.43 -79.04 -41.49
C PHE A 601 -2.44 -79.92 -40.77
N PHE A 602 -2.32 -79.99 -39.45
CA PHE A 602 -3.17 -80.78 -38.58
C PHE A 602 -3.72 -79.90 -37.45
N SER A 603 -5.04 -79.88 -37.30
CA SER A 603 -5.69 -79.20 -36.18
C SER A 603 -6.70 -80.15 -35.54
N GLN A 604 -6.67 -80.24 -34.22
CA GLN A 604 -7.55 -81.08 -33.43
C GLN A 604 -8.02 -80.35 -32.18
N LEU A 605 -9.33 -80.20 -32.03
CA LEU A 605 -9.97 -79.74 -30.80
C LEU A 605 -10.73 -80.92 -30.17
N ARG A 606 -10.42 -81.22 -28.91
CA ARG A 606 -11.13 -82.20 -28.08
C ARG A 606 -11.75 -81.48 -26.88
N HIS A 607 -13.07 -81.49 -26.81
CA HIS A 607 -13.82 -80.96 -25.69
C HIS A 607 -14.81 -82.03 -25.21
N PRO A 608 -14.95 -82.29 -23.91
CA PRO A 608 -16.03 -83.13 -23.39
C PRO A 608 -17.37 -82.49 -23.79
N ALA A 609 -18.17 -83.24 -24.55
CA ALA A 609 -19.54 -82.82 -24.87
C ALA A 609 -20.34 -82.74 -23.55
N ARG A 610 -21.18 -81.70 -23.46
CA ARG A 610 -21.95 -81.32 -22.25
C ARG A 610 -22.68 -82.47 -21.58
#